data_AF-A0A194XD93-F1
#
_entry.id   AF-A0A194XD93-F1
#
_cell.length_a   1.000
_cell.length_b   1.000
_cell.length_c   1.000
_cell.angle_alpha   90.00
_cell.angle_beta   90.00
_cell.angle_gamma   90.00
#
_symmetry.space_group_name_H-M   'P 1'
#
loop_
_entity.id
_entity.type
_entity.pdbx_description
1 polymer ?
#
loop_
_entity_poly.entity_id
_entity_poly.type
_entity_poly.pdbx_seq_one_letter_code
_entity_poly.pdbx_strand_id
1 'polypeptide(L)'
;MAAASSTQLALHLADRALTPIISSSRQPSSNSPAQTRSQAQALSSLTTTAVTAYESASRLGLGVPERIMIETHSSGPIVLHSYLSPLPTQRPRSRRTQSRDSGDGVADQSRAERPTHGSVDNRSVEGQGYEVLVNGVEELDIDDAEEAGNDSVYQPPLLIASVVAPSSADSGEARRAAARLERTGRTFQREWIRLREQDQSRQLNEVADEDDR
;
A
#
# COMPACT_ATOMS: atom_id res chain seq x y z
N MET A 1 -37.62 15.84 5.16
CA MET A 1 -37.32 15.31 3.82
C MET A 1 -35.80 15.31 3.64
N ALA A 2 -35.16 14.15 3.74
CA ALA A 2 -33.72 14.03 3.51
C ALA A 2 -33.50 13.82 1.99
N ALA A 3 -32.95 14.82 1.31
CA ALA A 3 -32.48 14.65 -0.05
C ALA A 3 -31.26 13.72 -0.01
N ALA A 4 -31.33 12.59 -0.72
CA ALA A 4 -30.16 11.78 -0.99
C ALA A 4 -29.23 12.61 -1.89
N SER A 5 -28.27 13.31 -1.28
CA SER A 5 -27.21 14.01 -2.00
C SER A 5 -26.32 12.95 -2.62
N SER A 6 -26.34 12.82 -3.95
CA SER A 6 -25.32 12.07 -4.66
C SER A 6 -24.00 12.83 -4.54
N THR A 7 -23.16 12.42 -3.62
CA THR A 7 -21.83 12.99 -3.39
C THR A 7 -20.96 12.69 -4.60
N GLN A 8 -20.71 13.70 -5.43
CA GLN A 8 -19.92 13.54 -6.66
C GLN A 8 -18.43 13.51 -6.32
N LEU A 9 -17.93 12.33 -5.96
CA LEU A 9 -16.49 12.09 -5.76
C LEU A 9 -15.77 11.98 -7.10
N ALA A 10 -14.60 12.61 -7.23
CA ALA A 10 -13.71 12.36 -8.35
C ALA A 10 -12.70 11.27 -7.97
N LEU A 11 -12.52 10.27 -8.85
CA LEU A 11 -11.70 9.09 -8.61
C LEU A 11 -10.69 8.94 -9.74
N HIS A 12 -9.43 8.68 -9.41
CA HIS A 12 -8.38 8.48 -10.39
C HIS A 12 -7.37 7.46 -9.89
N LEU A 13 -7.12 6.41 -10.67
CA LEU A 13 -6.08 5.41 -10.42
C LEU A 13 -5.14 5.42 -11.62
N ALA A 14 -3.87 5.71 -11.38
CA ALA A 14 -2.85 5.75 -12.42
C ALA A 14 -1.53 5.15 -11.92
N ASP A 15 -0.65 4.80 -12.85
CA ASP A 15 0.73 4.45 -12.53
C ASP A 15 1.62 5.71 -12.37
N ARG A 16 2.91 5.51 -12.05
CA ARG A 16 3.90 6.60 -11.96
C ARG A 16 4.15 7.31 -13.29
N ALA A 17 3.90 6.65 -14.43
CA ALA A 17 4.01 7.24 -15.76
C ALA A 17 2.77 8.07 -16.14
N LEU A 18 1.82 8.27 -15.19
CA LEU A 18 0.56 8.98 -15.38
C LEU A 18 -0.38 8.29 -16.39
N THR A 19 -0.20 6.98 -16.62
CA THR A 19 -1.10 6.17 -17.42
C THR A 19 -2.35 5.88 -16.59
N PRO A 20 -3.54 6.40 -16.98
CA PRO A 20 -4.75 6.22 -16.19
C PRO A 20 -5.31 4.80 -16.39
N ILE A 21 -5.47 4.06 -15.31
CA ILE A 21 -6.15 2.76 -15.28
C ILE A 21 -7.65 2.96 -15.07
N ILE A 22 -8.02 3.83 -14.13
CA ILE A 22 -9.42 4.20 -13.84
C ILE A 22 -9.48 5.72 -13.70
N SER A 23 -10.46 6.36 -14.32
CA SER A 23 -10.69 7.80 -14.13
C SER A 23 -12.17 8.16 -14.23
N SER A 24 -12.68 8.88 -13.22
CA SER A 24 -14.04 9.43 -13.23
C SER A 24 -14.24 10.51 -14.30
N SER A 25 -13.15 11.13 -14.79
CA SER A 25 -13.21 12.05 -15.94
C SER A 25 -13.62 11.37 -17.24
N ARG A 26 -13.81 10.05 -17.30
CA ARG A 26 -14.30 9.35 -18.49
C ARG A 26 -15.80 9.03 -18.42
N GLN A 27 -16.51 9.44 -17.36
CA GLN A 27 -17.93 9.14 -17.22
C GLN A 27 -18.78 10.04 -18.14
N PRO A 28 -19.61 9.47 -19.03
CA PRO A 28 -20.41 10.21 -20.01
C PRO A 28 -21.73 10.76 -19.46
N SER A 29 -22.04 10.54 -18.18
CA SER A 29 -23.26 11.04 -17.57
C SER A 29 -23.12 12.54 -17.25
N SER A 30 -23.94 13.36 -17.90
CA SER A 30 -24.27 14.77 -17.64
C SER A 30 -23.22 15.87 -17.87
N ASN A 31 -21.94 15.58 -18.11
CA ASN A 31 -20.92 16.63 -18.24
C ASN A 31 -20.62 17.01 -19.69
N SER A 32 -20.41 18.31 -19.95
CA SER A 32 -20.00 18.80 -21.26
C SER A 32 -18.58 18.30 -21.61
N PRO A 33 -18.25 18.02 -22.88
CA PRO A 33 -16.93 17.54 -23.28
C PRO A 33 -15.77 18.43 -22.80
N ALA A 34 -15.99 19.75 -22.70
CA ALA A 34 -15.03 20.70 -22.16
C ALA A 34 -14.77 20.50 -20.66
N GLN A 35 -15.81 20.24 -19.86
CA GLN A 35 -15.70 19.98 -18.42
C GLN A 35 -15.01 18.64 -18.16
N THR A 36 -15.30 17.62 -18.97
CA THR A 36 -14.65 16.31 -18.92
C THR A 36 -13.14 16.44 -19.14
N ARG A 37 -12.71 17.28 -20.10
CA ARG A 37 -11.29 17.56 -20.35
C ARG A 37 -10.63 18.34 -19.22
N SER A 38 -11.27 19.39 -18.71
CA SER A 38 -10.70 20.17 -17.60
C SER A 38 -10.57 19.33 -16.33
N GLN A 39 -11.55 18.47 -16.05
CA GLN A 39 -11.48 17.52 -14.94
C GLN A 39 -10.35 16.49 -15.13
N ALA A 40 -10.17 15.96 -16.34
CA ALA A 40 -9.06 15.05 -16.62
C ALA A 40 -7.70 15.73 -16.38
N GLN A 41 -7.53 16.96 -16.85
CA GLN A 41 -6.31 17.75 -16.63
C GLN A 41 -6.04 17.97 -15.15
N ALA A 42 -7.06 18.38 -14.37
CA ALA A 42 -6.93 18.59 -12.93
C ALA A 42 -6.51 17.32 -12.17
N LEU A 43 -7.11 16.17 -12.50
CA LEU A 43 -6.76 14.88 -11.89
C LEU A 43 -5.33 14.45 -12.25
N SER A 44 -4.90 14.67 -13.49
CA SER A 44 -3.52 14.42 -13.89
C SER A 44 -2.55 15.31 -13.12
N SER A 45 -2.81 16.61 -12.99
CA SER A 45 -1.97 17.53 -12.21
C SER A 45 -1.88 17.15 -10.72
N LEU A 46 -3.00 16.75 -10.11
CA LEU A 46 -3.01 16.23 -8.73
C LEU A 46 -2.17 14.97 -8.60
N THR A 47 -2.25 14.06 -9.57
CA THR A 47 -1.47 12.82 -9.58
C THR A 47 0.02 13.10 -9.77
N THR A 48 0.40 14.05 -10.63
CA THR A 48 1.78 14.53 -10.73
C THR A 48 2.28 15.07 -9.39
N THR A 49 1.45 15.83 -8.67
CA THR A 49 1.80 16.34 -7.34
C THR A 49 2.02 15.20 -6.34
N ALA A 50 1.19 14.16 -6.38
CA ALA A 50 1.36 12.96 -5.57
C ALA A 50 2.67 12.21 -5.89
N VAL A 51 3.03 12.05 -7.16
CA VAL A 51 4.33 11.48 -7.56
C VAL A 51 5.49 12.28 -6.96
N THR A 52 5.45 13.61 -7.09
CA THR A 52 6.48 14.49 -6.51
C THR A 52 6.55 14.36 -4.99
N ALA A 53 5.41 14.27 -4.31
CA ALA A 53 5.35 14.08 -2.86
C ALA A 53 5.96 12.74 -2.42
N TYR A 54 5.66 11.66 -3.16
CA TYR A 54 6.27 10.34 -2.94
C TYR A 54 7.79 10.36 -3.08
N GLU A 55 8.29 10.94 -4.17
CA GLU A 55 9.73 11.04 -4.41
C GLU A 55 10.42 11.92 -3.37
N SER A 56 9.78 13.03 -2.98
CA SER A 56 10.32 13.96 -2.00
C SER A 56 10.42 13.32 -0.61
N ALA A 57 9.39 12.60 -0.16
CA ALA A 57 9.43 11.83 1.09
C ALA A 57 10.57 10.81 1.09
N SER A 58 10.74 10.09 -0.02
CA SER A 58 11.84 9.12 -0.20
C SER A 58 13.21 9.78 -0.12
N ARG A 59 13.42 10.92 -0.82
CA ARG A 59 14.69 11.65 -0.85
C ARG A 59 15.05 12.29 0.50
N LEU A 60 14.04 12.70 1.26
CA LEU A 60 14.22 13.30 2.59
C LEU A 60 14.39 12.26 3.70
N GLY A 61 14.38 10.96 3.39
CA GLY A 61 14.49 9.91 4.39
C GLY A 61 13.27 9.79 5.31
N LEU A 62 12.10 10.28 4.88
CA LEU A 62 10.85 10.21 5.65
C LEU A 62 10.13 8.86 5.48
N GLY A 63 10.75 7.92 4.73
CA GLY A 63 10.17 6.63 4.37
C GLY A 63 9.26 6.69 3.13
N VAL A 64 8.63 5.56 2.83
CA VAL A 64 7.69 5.40 1.71
C VAL A 64 6.29 5.79 2.18
N PRO A 65 5.67 6.85 1.64
CA PRO A 65 4.35 7.27 2.10
C PRO A 65 3.29 6.26 1.67
N GLU A 66 2.43 5.84 2.60
CA GLU A 66 1.29 4.97 2.28
C GLU A 66 0.06 5.78 1.82
N ARG A 67 -0.23 6.87 2.55
CA ARG A 67 -1.34 7.77 2.25
C ARG A 67 -1.00 9.21 2.59
N ILE A 68 -1.46 10.13 1.76
CA ILE A 68 -1.43 11.57 2.00
C ILE A 68 -2.87 12.09 1.94
N MET A 69 -3.27 12.86 2.96
CA MET A 69 -4.55 13.54 3.02
C MET A 69 -4.32 15.04 3.04
N ILE A 70 -4.99 15.76 2.16
CA ILE A 70 -4.94 17.22 2.05
C ILE A 70 -6.33 17.73 2.39
N GLU A 71 -6.42 18.52 3.45
CA GLU A 71 -7.65 19.21 3.86
C GLU A 71 -7.47 20.70 3.63
N THR A 72 -8.40 21.30 2.90
CA THR A 72 -8.45 22.75 2.75
C THR A 72 -9.22 23.38 3.91
N HIS A 73 -8.94 24.65 4.23
CA HIS A 73 -9.61 25.34 5.32
C HIS A 73 -11.13 25.43 5.11
N SER A 74 -11.86 25.82 6.16
CA SER A 74 -13.30 26.14 6.10
C SER A 74 -14.21 25.04 5.53
N SER A 75 -13.98 23.77 5.91
CA SER A 75 -14.73 22.62 5.37
C SER A 75 -14.69 22.50 3.84
N GLY A 76 -13.60 22.96 3.22
CA GLY A 76 -13.42 22.89 1.78
C GLY A 76 -13.13 21.47 1.27
N PRO A 77 -12.69 21.36 0.02
CA PRO A 77 -12.34 20.09 -0.59
C PRO A 77 -11.28 19.32 0.20
N ILE A 78 -11.38 17.99 0.09
CA ILE A 78 -10.39 17.06 0.59
C ILE A 78 -9.82 16.24 -0.57
N VAL A 79 -8.52 15.95 -0.48
CA VAL A 79 -7.83 15.08 -1.44
C VAL A 79 -7.17 13.95 -0.67
N LEU A 80 -7.37 12.73 -1.13
CA LEU A 80 -6.72 11.52 -0.61
C LEU A 80 -5.88 10.91 -1.72
N HIS A 81 -4.57 10.80 -1.49
CA HIS A 81 -3.66 10.01 -2.30
C HIS A 81 -3.29 8.77 -1.51
N SER A 82 -3.44 7.59 -2.13
CA SER A 82 -2.96 6.33 -1.58
C SER A 82 -1.95 5.74 -2.54
N TYR A 83 -0.78 5.35 -2.01
CA TYR A 83 0.33 4.81 -2.78
C TYR A 83 0.33 3.29 -2.62
N LEU A 84 0.15 2.59 -3.71
CA LEU A 84 0.16 1.14 -3.75
C LEU A 84 1.51 0.69 -4.23
N SER A 85 2.47 0.65 -3.30
CA SER A 85 3.80 0.10 -3.58
C SER A 85 3.68 -1.32 -4.14
N PRO A 86 4.58 -1.72 -5.06
CA PRO A 86 4.66 -3.09 -5.51
C PRO A 86 4.71 -3.99 -4.28
N LEU A 87 3.88 -5.05 -4.23
CA LEU A 87 4.04 -6.01 -3.14
C LEU A 87 5.45 -6.60 -3.29
N PRO A 88 6.27 -6.67 -2.23
CA PRO A 88 7.42 -7.54 -2.28
C PRO A 88 6.86 -8.93 -2.59
N THR A 89 7.26 -9.51 -3.72
CA THR A 89 7.05 -10.91 -4.02
C THR A 89 7.57 -11.66 -2.80
N GLN A 90 6.66 -12.20 -1.98
CA GLN A 90 7.06 -13.02 -0.85
C GLN A 90 7.90 -14.14 -1.43
N ARG A 91 9.20 -14.13 -1.18
CA ARG A 91 9.99 -15.37 -1.27
C ARG A 91 9.19 -16.41 -0.47
N PRO A 92 8.96 -17.62 -1.01
CA PRO A 92 8.25 -18.64 -0.27
C PRO A 92 8.97 -18.80 1.06
N ARG A 93 8.30 -18.44 2.16
CA ARG A 93 8.85 -18.56 3.51
C ARG A 93 9.35 -19.98 3.65
N SER A 94 10.67 -20.14 3.65
CA SER A 94 11.30 -21.43 3.87
C SER A 94 10.77 -21.95 5.20
N ARG A 95 10.11 -23.11 5.19
CA ARG A 95 9.55 -23.76 6.37
C ARG A 95 10.70 -24.14 7.31
N ARG A 96 11.13 -23.20 8.14
CA ARG A 96 11.99 -23.35 9.32
C ARG A 96 11.26 -22.51 10.36
N THR A 97 10.57 -23.02 11.37
CA THR A 97 10.85 -24.18 12.23
C THR A 97 9.50 -24.74 12.72
N GLN A 98 9.26 -26.04 12.53
CA GLN A 98 8.27 -26.73 13.35
C GLN A 98 8.89 -26.87 14.75
N SER A 99 8.63 -25.90 15.62
CA SER A 99 8.67 -26.16 17.05
C SER A 99 7.59 -27.21 17.35
N ARG A 100 8.04 -28.46 17.49
CA ARG A 100 7.34 -29.44 18.30
C ARG A 100 7.34 -28.90 19.71
N ASP A 101 6.25 -28.25 20.11
CA ASP A 101 5.89 -28.19 21.52
C ASP A 101 4.61 -29.00 21.68
N SER A 102 4.79 -30.15 22.31
CA SER A 102 3.76 -31.13 22.60
C SER A 102 2.83 -30.54 23.66
N GLY A 103 1.60 -30.24 23.29
CA GLY A 103 0.54 -30.05 24.27
C GLY A 103 0.21 -31.38 24.94
N ASP A 104 0.26 -31.41 26.27
CA ASP A 104 -0.62 -32.23 27.10
C ASP A 104 -0.64 -31.68 28.55
N GLY A 105 -1.79 -31.71 29.22
CA GLY A 105 -1.86 -31.53 30.68
C GLY A 105 -2.79 -30.45 31.25
N VAL A 106 -4.09 -30.62 31.00
CA VAL A 106 -5.28 -30.39 31.88
C VAL A 106 -5.10 -29.88 33.33
N ALA A 107 -6.04 -29.00 33.74
CA ALA A 107 -6.61 -28.70 35.08
C ALA A 107 -6.36 -27.24 35.56
N ASP A 108 -7.36 -26.35 35.53
CA ASP A 108 -8.53 -26.20 36.41
C ASP A 108 -8.20 -25.50 37.75
N GLN A 109 -8.86 -24.34 37.96
CA GLN A 109 -9.31 -23.71 39.22
C GLN A 109 -8.88 -22.26 39.52
N SER A 110 -9.92 -21.48 39.81
CA SER A 110 -10.04 -20.36 40.78
C SER A 110 -9.44 -18.98 40.51
N ARG A 111 -10.33 -18.06 40.11
CA ARG A 111 -10.86 -16.92 40.91
C ARG A 111 -9.87 -15.98 41.65
N ALA A 112 -10.07 -14.68 41.37
CA ALA A 112 -9.87 -13.47 42.18
C ALA A 112 -8.65 -12.56 41.89
N GLU A 113 -9.00 -11.34 41.47
CA GLU A 113 -8.54 -10.03 41.98
C GLU A 113 -7.11 -9.51 41.71
N ARG A 114 -7.04 -8.38 40.98
CA ARG A 114 -6.00 -7.32 41.05
C ARG A 114 -5.89 -6.82 42.50
N PRO A 115 -4.73 -6.32 43.01
CA PRO A 115 -4.02 -5.18 42.42
C PRO A 115 -2.48 -5.03 42.68
N THR A 116 -1.89 -4.08 41.94
CA THR A 116 -0.73 -3.18 42.21
C THR A 116 0.25 -3.49 43.36
N HIS A 117 1.56 -3.55 43.08
CA HIS A 117 2.61 -2.61 43.55
C HIS A 117 4.01 -3.15 43.20
N GLY A 118 4.93 -2.26 42.85
CA GLY A 118 6.28 -2.60 42.44
C GLY A 118 7.20 -3.03 43.58
N SER A 119 8.28 -3.73 43.22
CA SER A 119 9.58 -3.54 43.84
C SER A 119 10.66 -4.00 42.87
N VAL A 120 11.62 -3.11 42.71
CA VAL A 120 12.96 -3.35 42.15
C VAL A 120 13.64 -4.47 42.90
N ASP A 121 14.28 -5.39 42.18
CA ASP A 121 15.47 -6.09 42.68
C ASP A 121 16.38 -6.48 41.53
N ASN A 122 17.55 -5.86 41.58
CA ASN A 122 18.63 -5.89 40.61
C ASN A 122 19.46 -7.15 40.86
N ARG A 123 19.39 -8.14 39.96
CA ARG A 123 20.30 -9.29 39.95
C ARG A 123 21.00 -9.38 38.61
N SER A 124 22.26 -8.97 38.63
CA SER A 124 23.22 -9.00 37.52
C SER A 124 23.31 -10.38 36.89
N VAL A 125 22.99 -10.44 35.60
CA VAL A 125 23.52 -11.44 34.67
C VAL A 125 23.88 -10.69 33.39
N GLU A 126 25.10 -10.95 32.94
CA GLU A 126 25.82 -10.27 31.88
C GLU A 126 25.16 -10.46 30.50
N GLY A 127 25.30 -9.42 29.67
CA GLY A 127 25.34 -9.54 28.22
C GLY A 127 24.01 -9.69 27.50
N GLN A 128 23.36 -8.55 27.19
CA GLN A 128 22.58 -8.36 25.97
C GLN A 128 22.25 -6.87 25.84
N GLY A 129 22.74 -6.25 24.75
CA GLY A 129 22.52 -4.85 24.45
C GLY A 129 21.02 -4.58 24.28
N TYR A 130 20.49 -3.64 25.06
CA TYR A 130 19.16 -3.12 24.85
C TYR A 130 19.25 -1.98 23.83
N GLU A 131 18.69 -2.20 22.65
CA GLU A 131 18.38 -1.11 21.75
C GLU A 131 17.19 -0.33 22.30
N VAL A 132 17.36 0.98 22.45
CA VAL A 132 16.27 1.90 22.75
C VAL A 132 15.46 2.04 21.46
N LEU A 133 14.31 1.39 21.38
CA LEU A 133 13.38 1.52 20.27
C LEU A 133 12.80 2.95 20.22
N VAL A 134 13.35 3.79 19.36
CA VAL A 134 12.77 5.08 18.99
C VAL A 134 12.25 4.96 17.56
N ASN A 135 10.93 4.98 17.41
CA ASN A 135 10.21 5.05 16.12
C ASN A 135 10.46 3.90 15.12
N GLY A 136 10.08 2.67 15.47
CA GLY A 136 9.48 1.69 14.53
C GLY A 136 10.20 1.41 13.21
N VAL A 137 11.52 1.50 13.15
CA VAL A 137 12.33 1.01 12.02
C VAL A 137 12.91 -0.32 12.46
N GLU A 138 12.49 -1.42 11.83
CA GLU A 138 13.30 -2.65 11.86
C GLU A 138 14.60 -2.33 11.14
N GLU A 139 15.71 -2.32 11.88
CA GLU A 139 17.05 -2.35 11.33
C GLU A 139 17.21 -3.70 10.60
N LEU A 140 17.12 -3.67 9.28
CA LEU A 140 17.41 -4.83 8.45
C LEU A 140 18.92 -5.10 8.53
N ASP A 141 19.27 -6.27 9.03
CA ASP A 141 20.62 -6.84 8.99
C ASP A 141 21.22 -6.66 7.58
N ILE A 142 22.25 -5.82 7.50
CA ILE A 142 23.02 -5.53 6.30
C ILE A 142 24.01 -6.69 6.13
N ASP A 143 23.55 -7.85 5.66
CA ASP A 143 24.44 -8.98 5.35
C ASP A 143 24.02 -9.81 4.11
N ASP A 144 23.16 -9.28 3.22
CA ASP A 144 22.74 -9.99 1.99
C ASP A 144 22.65 -9.05 0.75
N ALA A 145 23.63 -8.17 0.59
CA ALA A 145 23.66 -7.18 -0.50
C ALA A 145 24.11 -7.72 -1.89
N GLU A 146 24.49 -8.99 -2.01
CA GLU A 146 25.11 -9.52 -3.24
C GLU A 146 24.14 -10.33 -4.14
N GLU A 147 22.86 -10.49 -3.77
CA GLU A 147 21.87 -11.24 -4.58
C GLU A 147 20.61 -10.44 -4.95
N ALA A 148 20.64 -9.11 -4.82
CA ALA A 148 19.53 -8.21 -5.14
C ALA A 148 19.48 -7.75 -6.62
N GLY A 149 20.25 -8.39 -7.51
CA GLY A 149 20.43 -7.95 -8.89
C GLY A 149 19.28 -8.28 -9.86
N ASN A 150 18.37 -9.19 -9.52
CA ASN A 150 17.38 -9.72 -10.49
C ASN A 150 15.90 -9.67 -10.03
N ASP A 151 15.62 -9.42 -8.75
CA ASP A 151 14.24 -9.34 -8.21
C ASP A 151 13.52 -8.00 -8.53
N SER A 152 14.22 -7.05 -9.18
CA SER A 152 13.65 -5.73 -9.52
C SER A 152 12.89 -5.71 -10.85
N VAL A 153 13.09 -6.70 -11.73
CA VAL A 153 12.55 -6.69 -13.11
C VAL A 153 11.06 -7.06 -13.15
N TYR A 154 10.55 -7.77 -12.13
CA TYR A 154 9.18 -8.32 -12.10
C TYR A 154 8.27 -7.68 -11.07
N GLN A 155 8.62 -6.51 -10.54
CA GLN A 155 7.76 -5.81 -9.61
C GLN A 155 6.60 -5.14 -10.35
N PRO A 156 5.34 -5.30 -9.90
CA PRO A 156 4.22 -4.58 -10.50
C PRO A 156 4.42 -3.06 -10.35
N PRO A 157 3.83 -2.23 -11.23
CA PRO A 157 4.03 -0.79 -11.14
C PRO A 157 3.48 -0.22 -9.83
N LEU A 158 4.16 0.78 -9.28
CA LEU A 158 3.61 1.67 -8.26
C LEU A 158 2.33 2.31 -8.81
N LEU A 159 1.22 2.13 -8.11
CA LEU A 159 -0.04 2.78 -8.45
C LEU A 159 -0.38 3.87 -7.45
N ILE A 160 -1.03 4.93 -7.93
CA ILE A 160 -1.49 6.06 -7.12
C ILE A 160 -3.00 6.15 -7.27
N ALA A 161 -3.71 5.95 -6.16
CA ALA A 161 -5.15 6.10 -6.05
C ALA A 161 -5.46 7.49 -5.46
N SER A 162 -6.05 8.36 -6.29
CA SER A 162 -6.45 9.72 -5.94
C SER A 162 -7.98 9.81 -5.83
N VAL A 163 -8.46 10.35 -4.71
CA VAL A 163 -9.88 10.64 -4.47
C VAL A 163 -10.03 12.09 -4.06
N VAL A 164 -10.94 12.80 -4.70
CA VAL A 164 -11.29 14.19 -4.36
C VAL A 164 -12.74 14.24 -3.95
N ALA A 165 -13.01 14.83 -2.78
CA ALA A 165 -14.36 15.12 -2.33
C ALA A 165 -14.55 16.63 -2.20
N PRO A 166 -15.76 17.15 -2.51
CA PRO A 166 -16.01 18.59 -2.56
C PRO A 166 -16.01 19.26 -1.18
N SER A 167 -16.23 18.49 -0.11
CA SER A 167 -16.30 18.98 1.26
C SER A 167 -15.65 18.00 2.25
N SER A 168 -15.12 18.54 3.35
CA SER A 168 -14.62 17.75 4.48
C SER A 168 -15.71 16.89 5.15
N ALA A 169 -16.99 17.28 5.01
CA ALA A 169 -18.13 16.50 5.47
C ALA A 169 -18.20 15.11 4.79
N ASP A 170 -17.66 15.01 3.57
CA ASP A 170 -17.67 13.79 2.77
C ASP A 170 -16.44 12.90 3.03
N SER A 171 -15.61 13.23 4.03
CA SER A 171 -14.38 12.51 4.36
C SER A 171 -14.58 11.02 4.62
N GLY A 172 -15.66 10.64 5.30
CA GLY A 172 -16.00 9.23 5.50
C GLY A 172 -16.26 8.50 4.18
N GLU A 173 -16.92 9.15 3.23
CA GLU A 173 -17.18 8.56 1.92
C GLU A 173 -15.94 8.54 1.03
N ALA A 174 -15.14 9.61 1.06
CA ALA A 174 -13.86 9.68 0.37
C ALA A 174 -12.93 8.55 0.80
N ARG A 175 -12.84 8.27 2.11
CA ARG A 175 -12.04 7.14 2.66
C ARG A 175 -12.57 5.78 2.17
N ARG A 176 -13.90 5.58 2.17
CA ARG A 176 -14.51 4.36 1.61
C ARG A 176 -14.22 4.20 0.12
N ALA A 177 -14.27 5.29 -0.63
CA ALA A 177 -13.95 5.29 -2.06
C ALA A 177 -12.47 5.02 -2.32
N ALA A 178 -11.56 5.60 -1.53
CA ALA A 178 -10.14 5.32 -1.58
C ALA A 178 -9.87 3.83 -1.31
N ALA A 179 -10.44 3.26 -0.25
CA ALA A 179 -10.29 1.85 0.08
C ALA A 179 -10.85 0.90 -1.01
N ARG A 180 -11.87 1.32 -1.76
CA ARG A 180 -12.34 0.59 -2.95
C ARG A 180 -11.33 0.67 -4.09
N LEU A 181 -10.81 1.86 -4.36
CA LEU A 181 -9.85 2.09 -5.44
C LEU A 181 -8.54 1.35 -5.18
N GLU A 182 -8.11 1.30 -3.93
CA GLU A 182 -6.97 0.49 -3.48
C GLU A 182 -7.19 -0.99 -3.75
N ARG A 183 -8.33 -1.56 -3.35
CA ARG A 183 -8.67 -2.96 -3.63
C ARG A 183 -8.62 -3.26 -5.13
N THR A 184 -9.13 -2.35 -5.96
CA THR A 184 -9.06 -2.49 -7.42
C THR A 184 -7.62 -2.44 -7.93
N GLY A 185 -6.81 -1.49 -7.44
CA GLY A 185 -5.39 -1.39 -7.80
C GLY A 185 -4.58 -2.62 -7.38
N ARG A 186 -4.84 -3.16 -6.19
CA ARG A 186 -4.21 -4.42 -5.72
C ARG A 186 -4.61 -5.62 -6.58
N THR A 187 -5.84 -5.68 -7.06
CA THR A 187 -6.26 -6.72 -8.02
C THR A 187 -5.54 -6.56 -9.36
N PHE A 188 -5.42 -5.33 -9.86
CA PHE A 188 -4.65 -5.06 -11.07
C PHE A 188 -3.18 -5.49 -10.93
N GLN A 189 -2.51 -5.15 -9.82
CA GLN A 189 -1.12 -5.55 -9.57
C GLN A 189 -0.95 -7.07 -9.51
N ARG A 190 -1.91 -7.81 -8.92
CA ARG A 190 -1.88 -9.28 -8.87
C ARG A 190 -2.02 -9.90 -10.25
N GLU A 191 -2.96 -9.42 -11.06
CA GLU A 191 -3.12 -9.89 -12.44
C GLU A 191 -1.93 -9.52 -13.33
N TRP A 192 -1.30 -8.36 -13.08
CA TRP A 192 -0.07 -7.96 -13.76
C TRP A 192 1.06 -8.96 -13.51
N ILE A 193 1.29 -9.37 -12.26
CA ILE A 193 2.29 -10.40 -11.91
C ILE A 193 1.95 -11.71 -12.62
N ARG A 194 0.70 -12.16 -12.50
CA ARG A 194 0.23 -13.42 -13.09
C ARG A 194 0.43 -13.48 -14.61
N LEU A 195 0.20 -12.37 -15.31
CA LEU A 195 0.40 -12.29 -16.76
C LEU A 195 1.89 -12.38 -17.11
N ARG A 196 2.76 -11.72 -16.33
CA ARG A 196 4.21 -11.77 -16.53
C ARG A 196 4.80 -13.17 -16.33
N GLU A 197 4.33 -13.90 -15.32
CA GLU A 197 4.75 -15.29 -15.08
C GLU A 197 4.37 -16.22 -16.23
N GLN A 198 3.18 -16.02 -16.83
CA GLN A 198 2.74 -16.80 -17.99
C GLN A 198 3.56 -16.50 -19.24
N ASP A 199 3.85 -15.22 -19.51
CA ASP A 199 4.67 -14.82 -20.66
C ASP A 199 6.10 -15.37 -20.52
N GLN A 200 6.68 -15.32 -19.32
CA GLN A 200 7.99 -15.92 -19.05
C GLN A 200 7.99 -17.43 -19.26
N SER A 201 6.95 -18.12 -18.77
CA SER A 201 6.83 -19.58 -18.95
C SER A 201 6.67 -19.96 -20.43
N ARG A 202 5.95 -19.16 -21.22
CA ARG A 202 5.83 -19.35 -22.67
C ARG A 202 7.17 -19.16 -23.38
N GLN A 203 7.89 -18.11 -23.04
CA GLN A 203 9.17 -17.79 -23.67
C GLN A 203 10.24 -18.85 -23.38
N LEU A 204 10.26 -19.42 -22.17
CA LEU A 204 11.15 -20.54 -21.84
C LEU A 204 10.83 -21.81 -22.64
N ASN A 205 9.55 -22.09 -22.88
CA ASN A 205 9.15 -23.24 -23.69
C ASN A 205 9.50 -23.05 -25.18
N GLU A 206 9.41 -21.84 -25.73
CA GLU A 206 9.78 -21.57 -27.13
C GLU A 206 11.28 -21.72 -27.39
N VAL A 207 12.14 -21.32 -26.43
CA VAL A 207 13.60 -21.48 -26.56
C VAL A 207 14.02 -22.95 -26.48
N ALA A 208 13.34 -23.76 -25.67
CA ALA A 208 13.64 -25.19 -25.55
C ALA A 208 13.32 -25.98 -26.84
N ASP A 209 12.33 -25.54 -27.63
CA ASP A 209 11.95 -26.18 -28.89
C ASP A 209 12.89 -25.79 -30.08
N GLU A 210 13.73 -24.75 -29.93
CA GLU A 210 14.70 -24.34 -30.96
C GLU A 210 16.04 -25.08 -30.86
N ASP A 211 16.46 -25.53 -29.67
CA ASP A 211 17.71 -26.27 -29.46
C ASP A 211 17.64 -27.75 -29.92
N ASP A 212 16.43 -28.27 -30.22
CA ASP A 212 16.18 -29.64 -30.68
C ASP A 212 16.04 -29.77 -32.23
N ARG A 213 16.40 -28.72 -32.99
CA ARG A 213 16.41 -28.71 -34.47
C ARG A 213 17.81 -28.63 -35.06
#